data_AF-A0A2E2LBC5-F1
#
_entry.id   AF-A0A2E2LBC5-F1
#
_cell.length_a   1.000
_cell.length_b   1.000
_cell.length_c   1.000
_cell.angle_alpha   90.00
_cell.angle_beta   90.00
_cell.angle_gamma   90.00
#
_symmetry.space_group_name_H-M   'P 1'
#
loop_
_entity.id
_entity.type
_entity.pdbx_description
1 polymer ?
#
loop_
_entity_poly.entity_id
_entity_poly.type
_entity_poly.pdbx_seq_one_letter_code
_entity_poly.pdbx_strand_id
1 'polypeptide(L)'
;MSQTSTSPARQEIPPRPPLPAPAQQQPASAPRSAPPKPPRNAPERPTLSSGNSAPVLTKAPPPFSVRLSQFLWVLSLAFGAVTVVFYFVIREDQLPLIIEAIEAVSADRTTETYEAAADIVYWSVFAIIVALVLMQIVLLVSFSSRKPGARWWQFATVIMQVVAFLIALELVGGGEYGSMLRQLFIGEAGFAVLALLLSTLRGALSWTARKHDVRRSGDSGEY
;
A
#
# COMPACT_ATOMS: atom_id res chain seq x y z
N MET A 1 2.93 -48.04 36.53
CA MET A 1 2.34 -46.69 36.49
C MET A 1 2.20 -46.31 35.03
N SER A 2 0.96 -46.33 34.55
CA SER A 2 0.58 -46.13 33.15
C SER A 2 0.26 -44.66 32.92
N GLN A 3 0.76 -44.07 31.83
CA GLN A 3 0.15 -42.88 31.22
C GLN A 3 0.17 -43.03 29.70
N THR A 4 -1.02 -43.22 29.17
CA THR A 4 -1.36 -43.39 27.76
C THR A 4 -1.72 -42.01 27.19
N SER A 5 -1.02 -41.57 26.13
CA SER A 5 -1.43 -40.41 25.35
C SER A 5 -2.68 -40.73 24.52
N THR A 6 -3.76 -39.99 24.78
CA THR A 6 -4.99 -40.01 23.96
C THR A 6 -4.83 -39.05 22.79
N SER A 7 -4.80 -39.59 21.57
CA SER A 7 -4.91 -38.87 20.30
C SER A 7 -6.40 -38.83 19.87
N PRO A 8 -6.96 -37.69 19.44
CA PRO A 8 -8.36 -37.63 19.04
C PRO A 8 -8.57 -38.31 17.68
N ALA A 9 -9.49 -39.26 17.68
CA ALA A 9 -9.83 -40.14 16.58
C ALA A 9 -10.41 -39.37 15.37
N ARG A 10 -9.88 -39.72 14.19
CA ARG A 10 -10.38 -39.39 12.86
C ARG A 10 -11.81 -39.94 12.72
N GLN A 11 -12.80 -39.07 12.58
CA GLN A 11 -14.17 -39.49 12.25
C GLN A 11 -14.21 -40.04 10.83
N GLU A 12 -14.36 -41.37 10.71
CA GLU A 12 -14.68 -42.05 9.46
C GLU A 12 -16.16 -41.82 9.12
N ILE A 13 -16.42 -41.18 7.98
CA ILE A 13 -17.75 -40.97 7.43
C ILE A 13 -18.22 -42.30 6.84
N PRO A 14 -19.40 -42.84 7.23
CA PRO A 14 -19.90 -44.11 6.70
C PRO A 14 -20.23 -44.02 5.19
N PRO A 15 -20.06 -45.11 4.44
CA PRO A 15 -20.31 -45.14 3.00
C PRO A 15 -21.79 -44.89 2.70
N ARG A 16 -22.03 -43.99 1.74
CA ARG A 16 -23.37 -43.61 1.27
C ARG A 16 -24.01 -44.82 0.55
N PRO A 17 -25.27 -45.21 0.87
CA PRO A 17 -25.93 -46.31 0.18
C PRO A 17 -26.14 -46.02 -1.31
N PRO A 18 -26.12 -47.04 -2.18
CA PRO A 18 -26.29 -46.87 -3.62
C PRO A 18 -27.69 -46.35 -3.94
N LEU A 19 -27.77 -45.39 -4.88
CA LEU A 19 -29.05 -44.88 -5.37
C LEU A 19 -29.86 -46.01 -6.04
N PRO A 20 -31.20 -46.04 -5.89
CA PRO A 20 -32.05 -46.92 -6.65
C PRO A 20 -31.89 -46.67 -8.15
N ALA A 21 -31.83 -47.74 -8.94
CA ALA A 21 -31.77 -47.68 -10.40
C ALA A 21 -32.98 -46.88 -10.96
N PRO A 22 -32.81 -46.13 -12.06
CA PRO A 22 -33.91 -45.39 -12.67
C PRO A 22 -34.98 -46.38 -13.14
N ALA A 23 -36.21 -46.20 -12.61
CA ALA A 23 -37.37 -46.90 -13.12
C ALA A 23 -37.53 -46.58 -14.61
N GLN A 24 -37.53 -47.62 -15.46
CA GLN A 24 -37.86 -47.49 -16.87
C GLN A 24 -39.31 -46.99 -16.98
N GLN A 25 -39.47 -45.71 -17.28
CA GLN A 25 -40.76 -45.14 -17.65
C GLN A 25 -41.16 -45.70 -19.01
N GLN A 26 -42.11 -46.63 -18.98
CA GLN A 26 -42.82 -47.15 -20.13
C GLN A 26 -43.50 -45.97 -20.86
N PRO A 27 -43.38 -45.83 -22.20
CA PRO A 27 -43.93 -44.69 -22.91
C PRO A 27 -45.45 -44.75 -22.83
N ALA A 28 -46.03 -43.83 -22.05
CA ALA A 28 -47.45 -43.60 -22.03
C ALA A 28 -47.91 -43.14 -23.42
N SER A 29 -48.91 -43.83 -23.95
CA SER A 29 -49.59 -43.55 -25.21
C SER A 29 -49.86 -42.05 -25.38
N ALA A 30 -49.40 -41.49 -26.50
CA ALA A 30 -49.58 -40.08 -26.81
C ALA A 30 -51.07 -39.67 -26.76
N PRO A 31 -51.44 -38.61 -26.01
CA PRO A 31 -52.73 -37.99 -26.19
C PRO A 31 -52.76 -37.31 -27.58
N ARG A 32 -53.85 -37.53 -28.32
CA ARG A 32 -54.10 -36.94 -29.65
C ARG A 32 -53.72 -35.46 -29.65
N SER A 33 -52.90 -35.08 -30.62
CA SER A 33 -52.47 -33.72 -30.92
C SER A 33 -53.67 -32.78 -31.03
N ALA A 34 -53.84 -31.92 -30.02
CA ALA A 34 -54.61 -30.69 -30.19
C ALA A 34 -53.88 -29.79 -31.21
N PRO A 35 -54.61 -29.03 -32.06
CA PRO A 35 -53.97 -28.15 -33.03
C PRO A 35 -53.07 -27.13 -32.31
N PRO A 36 -51.91 -26.76 -32.90
CA PRO A 36 -50.98 -25.84 -32.26
C PRO A 36 -51.67 -24.50 -32.00
N LYS A 37 -51.69 -24.07 -30.73
CA LYS A 37 -52.10 -22.69 -30.40
C LYS A 37 -51.14 -21.73 -31.10
N PRO A 38 -51.64 -20.66 -31.73
CA PRO A 38 -50.78 -19.68 -32.38
C PRO A 38 -49.79 -19.11 -31.35
N PRO A 39 -48.52 -18.84 -31.74
CA PRO A 39 -47.52 -18.33 -30.83
C PRO A 39 -48.01 -17.02 -30.25
N ARG A 40 -48.26 -16.99 -28.94
CA ARG A 40 -48.44 -15.72 -28.22
C ARG A 40 -47.10 -15.03 -28.26
N ASN A 41 -47.00 -13.95 -29.05
CA ASN A 41 -45.88 -13.02 -28.93
C ASN A 41 -45.80 -12.63 -27.44
N ALA A 42 -44.72 -13.06 -26.78
CA ALA A 42 -44.46 -12.60 -25.44
C ALA A 42 -44.35 -11.07 -25.50
N PRO A 43 -45.01 -10.32 -24.60
CA PRO A 43 -44.89 -8.87 -24.60
C PRO A 43 -43.40 -8.51 -24.50
N GLU A 44 -42.98 -7.57 -25.34
CA GLU A 44 -41.62 -7.08 -25.36
C GLU A 44 -41.24 -6.63 -23.94
N ARG A 45 -40.14 -7.18 -23.40
CA ARG A 45 -39.71 -6.82 -22.05
C ARG A 45 -39.50 -5.30 -22.01
N PRO A 46 -40.09 -4.58 -21.05
CA PRO A 46 -39.82 -3.15 -20.88
C PRO A 46 -38.32 -2.91 -20.82
N THR A 47 -37.85 -1.88 -21.53
CA THR A 47 -36.44 -1.52 -21.51
C THR A 47 -36.04 -1.18 -20.06
N LEU A 48 -35.08 -1.91 -19.49
CA LEU A 48 -34.59 -1.67 -18.12
C LEU A 48 -33.81 -0.34 -17.99
N SER A 49 -33.60 0.36 -19.10
CA SER A 49 -33.05 1.70 -19.15
C SER A 49 -34.13 2.73 -18.78
N SER A 50 -34.42 2.87 -17.49
CA SER A 50 -35.22 4.00 -17.02
C SER A 50 -34.35 5.24 -16.91
N GLY A 51 -34.76 6.38 -17.48
CA GLY A 51 -34.05 7.66 -17.30
C GLY A 51 -34.02 8.17 -15.84
N ASN A 52 -34.65 7.44 -14.92
CA ASN A 52 -34.75 7.73 -13.49
C ASN A 52 -34.17 6.60 -12.62
N SER A 53 -33.19 5.84 -13.12
CA SER A 53 -32.57 4.80 -12.30
C SER A 53 -31.77 5.43 -11.14
N ALA A 54 -31.72 4.72 -10.01
CA ALA A 54 -31.07 5.21 -8.81
C ALA A 54 -29.56 5.45 -9.07
N PRO A 55 -28.97 6.52 -8.50
CA PRO A 55 -27.55 6.78 -8.66
C PRO A 55 -26.71 5.60 -8.15
N VAL A 56 -25.78 5.12 -8.98
CA VAL A 56 -24.93 3.97 -8.65
C VAL A 56 -23.57 4.46 -8.18
N LEU A 57 -23.13 3.97 -7.02
CA LEU A 57 -21.76 4.15 -6.55
C LEU A 57 -20.80 3.42 -7.50
N THR A 58 -19.94 4.19 -8.14
CA THR A 58 -18.88 3.68 -9.01
C THR A 58 -17.52 4.04 -8.43
N LYS A 59 -16.43 3.47 -8.95
CA LYS A 59 -15.07 3.94 -8.67
C LYS A 59 -14.59 4.69 -9.90
N ALA A 60 -14.59 6.03 -9.84
CA ALA A 60 -14.02 6.82 -10.92
C ALA A 60 -12.50 6.65 -10.92
N PRO A 61 -11.87 6.49 -12.10
CA PRO A 61 -10.44 6.36 -12.18
C PRO A 61 -9.74 7.61 -11.64
N PRO A 62 -8.56 7.47 -11.01
CA PRO A 62 -7.78 8.61 -10.56
C PRO A 62 -7.32 9.44 -11.77
N PRO A 63 -7.38 10.79 -11.68
CA PRO A 63 -6.86 11.64 -12.74
C PRO A 63 -5.35 11.41 -12.90
N PHE A 64 -4.83 11.74 -14.09
CA PHE A 64 -3.41 11.55 -14.41
C PHE A 64 -2.46 12.16 -13.36
N SER A 65 -2.78 13.36 -12.86
CA SER A 65 -1.97 14.03 -11.83
C SER A 65 -1.86 13.23 -10.53
N VAL A 66 -2.92 12.49 -10.14
CA VAL A 66 -2.91 11.63 -8.95
C VAL A 66 -2.05 10.40 -9.20
N ARG A 67 -2.18 9.78 -10.38
CA ARG A 67 -1.36 8.61 -10.76
C ARG A 67 0.13 8.96 -10.80
N LEU A 68 0.47 10.11 -11.37
CA LEU A 68 1.85 10.60 -11.44
C LEU A 68 2.38 10.94 -10.04
N SER A 69 1.57 11.60 -9.20
CA SER A 69 1.93 11.86 -7.80
C SER A 69 2.19 10.56 -7.03
N GLN A 70 1.34 9.54 -7.16
CA GLN A 70 1.54 8.22 -6.56
C GLN A 70 2.82 7.55 -7.05
N PHE A 71 3.09 7.62 -8.36
CA PHE A 71 4.32 7.08 -8.93
C PHE A 71 5.58 7.75 -8.34
N LEU A 72 5.58 9.09 -8.22
CA LEU A 72 6.70 9.81 -7.62
C LEU A 72 6.86 9.50 -6.13
N TRP A 73 5.77 9.32 -5.38
CA TRP A 73 5.83 8.82 -4.00
C TRP A 73 6.46 7.43 -3.91
N VAL A 74 6.14 6.52 -4.83
CA VAL A 74 6.76 5.19 -4.88
C VAL A 74 8.25 5.29 -5.20
N LEU A 75 8.64 6.19 -6.10
CA LEU A 75 10.05 6.39 -6.44
C LEU A 75 10.83 6.99 -5.25
N SER A 76 10.24 7.93 -4.52
CA SER A 76 10.77 8.42 -3.24
C SER A 76 10.99 7.27 -2.26
N LEU A 77 9.97 6.41 -2.05
CA LEU A 77 10.08 5.25 -1.17
C LEU A 77 11.16 4.26 -1.61
N ALA A 78 11.38 4.10 -2.92
CA ALA A 78 12.45 3.25 -3.44
C ALA A 78 13.83 3.82 -3.05
N PHE A 79 14.03 5.13 -3.15
CA PHE A 79 15.24 5.78 -2.66
C PHE A 79 15.40 5.66 -1.14
N GLY A 80 14.31 5.79 -0.38
CA GLY A 80 14.33 5.55 1.07
C GLY A 80 14.70 4.12 1.44
N ALA A 81 14.17 3.12 0.71
CA ALA A 81 14.53 1.73 0.91
C ALA A 81 16.01 1.46 0.57
N VAL A 82 16.51 2.02 -0.54
CA VAL A 82 17.94 1.94 -0.90
C VAL A 82 18.80 2.58 0.18
N THR A 83 18.39 3.74 0.70
CA THR A 83 19.07 4.44 1.80
C THR A 83 19.15 3.57 3.04
N VAL A 84 18.05 2.93 3.45
CA VAL A 84 18.03 2.01 4.60
C VAL A 84 19.00 0.85 4.40
N VAL A 85 19.01 0.24 3.21
CA VAL A 85 19.96 -0.84 2.89
C VAL A 85 21.40 -0.32 2.89
N PHE A 86 21.63 0.88 2.34
CA PHE A 86 22.94 1.49 2.26
C PHE A 86 23.52 1.78 3.64
N TYR A 87 22.70 2.27 4.59
CA TYR A 87 23.09 2.38 6.00
C TYR A 87 23.54 1.02 6.57
N PHE A 88 22.82 -0.07 6.32
CA PHE A 88 23.28 -1.37 6.80
C PHE A 88 24.66 -1.76 6.23
N VAL A 89 24.93 -1.44 4.96
CA VAL A 89 26.18 -1.78 4.29
C VAL A 89 27.37 -0.97 4.83
N ILE A 90 27.22 0.34 5.03
CA ILE A 90 28.34 1.23 5.41
C ILE A 90 28.60 1.30 6.91
N ARG A 91 27.82 0.59 7.74
CA ARG A 91 27.84 0.74 9.20
C ARG A 91 29.25 0.57 9.78
N GLU A 92 29.96 -0.49 9.38
CA GLU A 92 31.27 -0.82 9.94
C GLU A 92 32.32 0.27 9.64
N ASP A 93 32.24 0.88 8.46
CA ASP A 93 33.14 1.98 8.06
C ASP A 93 32.80 3.30 8.76
N GLN A 94 31.54 3.49 9.16
CA GLN A 94 31.07 4.74 9.78
C GLN A 94 31.30 4.81 11.29
N LEU A 95 31.27 3.68 12.00
CA LEU A 95 31.43 3.68 13.46
C LEU A 95 32.74 4.34 13.93
N PRO A 96 33.93 4.06 13.33
CA PRO A 96 35.16 4.73 13.72
C PRO A 96 35.12 6.25 13.54
N LEU A 97 34.46 6.75 12.48
CA LEU A 97 34.32 8.18 12.22
C LEU A 97 33.45 8.87 13.27
N ILE A 98 32.40 8.17 13.73
CA ILE A 98 31.52 8.67 14.80
C ILE A 98 32.27 8.68 16.14
N ILE A 99 33.08 7.65 16.42
CA ILE A 99 33.94 7.58 17.62
C ILE A 99 34.89 8.79 17.63
N GLU A 100 35.59 9.05 16.53
CA GLU A 100 36.51 10.19 16.39
C GLU A 100 35.78 11.53 16.66
N ALA A 101 34.57 11.68 16.13
CA ALA A 101 33.76 12.89 16.36
C ALA A 101 33.35 13.05 17.84
N ILE A 102 33.05 11.96 18.55
CA ILE A 102 32.69 12.00 19.98
C ILE A 102 33.94 12.28 20.84
N GLU A 103 35.08 11.64 20.53
CA GLU A 103 36.35 11.86 21.22
C GLU A 103 36.83 13.32 21.11
N ALA A 104 36.57 13.96 19.97
CA ALA A 104 36.88 15.38 19.76
C ALA A 104 36.13 16.32 20.73
N VAL A 105 34.96 15.90 21.25
CA VAL A 105 34.16 16.68 22.21
C VAL A 105 34.63 16.43 23.65
N SER A 106 34.97 15.18 23.99
CA SER A 106 35.47 14.80 25.31
C SER A 106 36.41 13.61 25.19
N ALA A 107 37.64 13.74 25.67
CA ALA A 107 38.68 12.73 25.56
C ALA A 107 38.93 11.93 26.86
N ASP A 108 38.11 12.12 27.90
CA ASP A 108 38.32 11.57 29.25
C ASP A 108 37.66 10.21 29.50
N ARG A 109 37.09 9.57 28.47
CA ARG A 109 36.35 8.30 28.57
C ARG A 109 37.13 7.10 28.05
N THR A 110 36.66 5.91 28.43
CA THR A 110 37.21 4.63 27.95
C THR A 110 36.75 4.35 26.53
N THR A 111 37.55 3.58 25.78
CA THR A 111 37.23 3.16 24.39
C THR A 111 35.87 2.46 24.29
N GLU A 112 35.57 1.56 25.23
CA GLU A 112 34.26 0.86 25.30
C GLU A 112 33.08 1.84 25.40
N THR A 113 33.26 2.98 26.08
CA THR A 113 32.22 4.00 26.21
C THR A 113 31.97 4.69 24.86
N TYR A 114 33.02 5.00 24.11
CA TYR A 114 32.87 5.64 22.80
C TYR A 114 32.25 4.70 21.77
N GLU A 115 32.65 3.42 21.75
CA GLU A 115 32.05 2.41 20.88
C GLU A 115 30.55 2.28 21.14
N ALA A 116 30.14 2.16 22.41
CA ALA A 116 28.73 2.10 22.78
C ALA A 116 27.97 3.38 22.40
N ALA A 117 28.57 4.56 22.62
CA ALA A 117 27.97 5.84 22.27
C ALA A 117 27.77 5.98 20.74
N ALA A 118 28.79 5.63 19.95
CA ALA A 118 28.72 5.64 18.50
C ALA A 118 27.64 4.69 17.98
N ASP A 119 27.53 3.49 18.56
CA ASP A 119 26.47 2.53 18.22
C ASP A 119 25.07 3.09 18.51
N ILE A 120 24.87 3.70 19.68
CA ILE A 120 23.59 4.30 20.05
C ILE A 120 23.22 5.42 19.08
N VAL A 121 24.16 6.31 18.76
CA VAL A 121 23.94 7.41 17.81
C VAL A 121 23.56 6.86 16.44
N TYR A 122 24.34 5.89 15.94
CA TYR A 122 24.10 5.26 14.65
C TYR A 122 22.71 4.64 14.56
N TRP A 123 22.37 3.77 15.51
CA TRP A 123 21.08 3.09 15.53
C TRP A 123 19.91 4.04 15.74
N SER A 124 20.10 5.14 16.46
CA SER A 124 19.07 6.17 16.64
C SER A 124 18.75 6.88 15.33
N VAL A 125 19.78 7.33 14.60
CA VAL A 125 19.60 7.95 13.27
C VAL A 125 18.98 6.96 12.30
N PHE A 126 19.49 5.73 12.27
CA PHE A 126 18.96 4.65 11.43
C PHE A 126 17.48 4.37 11.71
N ALA A 127 17.09 4.23 12.98
CA ALA A 127 15.71 3.97 13.39
C ALA A 127 14.76 5.10 12.97
N ILE A 128 15.20 6.36 13.07
CA ILE A 128 14.42 7.52 12.61
C ILE A 128 14.19 7.44 11.10
N ILE A 129 15.22 7.15 10.31
CA ILE A 129 15.10 7.01 8.85
C ILE A 129 14.11 5.89 8.49
N VAL A 130 14.24 4.72 9.12
CA VAL A 130 13.31 3.59 8.91
C VAL A 130 11.88 3.98 9.28
N ALA A 131 11.68 4.61 10.44
CA ALA A 131 10.36 5.04 10.89
C ALA A 131 9.71 6.04 9.91
N LEU A 132 10.48 6.96 9.35
CA LEU A 132 9.99 7.90 8.33
C LEU A 132 9.59 7.21 7.03
N VAL A 133 10.38 6.24 6.56
CA VAL A 133 10.04 5.43 5.37
C VAL A 133 8.74 4.65 5.60
N LEU A 134 8.62 3.96 6.74
CA LEU A 134 7.40 3.22 7.09
C LEU A 134 6.18 4.15 7.21
N MET A 135 6.34 5.32 7.83
CA MET A 135 5.28 6.33 7.92
C MET A 135 4.86 6.79 6.52
N GLN A 136 5.79 7.02 5.59
CA GLN A 136 5.47 7.39 4.21
C GLN A 136 4.66 6.31 3.50
N ILE A 137 4.96 5.02 3.70
CA ILE A 137 4.16 3.91 3.14
C ILE A 137 2.71 4.01 3.63
N VAL A 138 2.50 4.17 4.95
CA VAL A 138 1.16 4.30 5.53
C VAL A 138 0.43 5.52 4.98
N LEU A 139 1.12 6.66 4.85
CA LEU A 139 0.54 7.88 4.32
C LEU A 139 0.21 7.78 2.82
N LEU A 140 1.01 7.07 2.03
CA LEU A 140 0.73 6.81 0.63
C LEU A 140 -0.52 5.94 0.46
N VAL A 141 -0.69 4.92 1.31
CA VAL A 141 -1.92 4.11 1.35
C VAL A 141 -3.12 4.96 1.78
N SER A 142 -2.94 5.83 2.77
CA SER A 142 -3.95 6.77 3.26
C SER A 142 -4.41 7.74 2.16
N PHE A 143 -3.45 8.31 1.42
CA PHE A 143 -3.69 9.18 0.26
C PHE A 143 -4.42 8.44 -0.87
N SER A 144 -3.99 7.22 -1.19
CA SER A 144 -4.63 6.38 -2.22
C SER A 144 -6.06 5.98 -1.85
N SER A 145 -6.34 5.88 -0.54
CA SER A 145 -7.68 5.63 0.01
C SER A 145 -8.53 6.89 0.15
N ARG A 146 -8.06 8.05 -0.33
CA ARG A 146 -8.73 9.36 -0.23
C ARG A 146 -9.07 9.79 1.22
N LYS A 147 -8.27 9.37 2.22
CA LYS A 147 -8.53 9.77 3.61
C LYS A 147 -8.33 11.28 3.79
N PRO A 148 -9.20 11.95 4.56
CA PRO A 148 -9.06 13.38 4.82
C PRO A 148 -7.78 13.67 5.60
N GLY A 149 -7.13 14.79 5.31
CA GLY A 149 -5.93 15.23 6.04
C GLY A 149 -4.62 14.51 5.68
N ALA A 150 -4.65 13.45 4.85
CA ALA A 150 -3.45 12.70 4.46
C ALA A 150 -2.33 13.59 3.89
N ARG A 151 -2.70 14.65 3.17
CA ARG A 151 -1.75 15.60 2.53
C ARG A 151 -0.99 16.46 3.54
N TRP A 152 -1.67 16.88 4.61
CA TRP A 152 -1.04 17.65 5.68
C TRP A 152 -0.02 16.79 6.42
N TRP A 153 -0.38 15.52 6.65
CA TRP A 153 0.57 14.54 7.18
C TRP A 153 1.73 14.26 6.23
N GLN A 154 1.48 14.12 4.92
CA GLN A 154 2.56 13.98 3.93
C GLN A 154 3.50 15.18 3.92
N PHE A 155 2.95 16.40 3.97
CA PHE A 155 3.76 17.62 4.09
C PHE A 155 4.60 17.63 5.37
N ALA A 156 4.00 17.31 6.52
CA ALA A 156 4.72 17.20 7.78
C ALA A 156 5.85 16.15 7.72
N THR A 157 5.61 15.00 7.08
CA THR A 157 6.66 13.99 6.92
C THR A 157 7.79 14.42 6.00
N VAL A 158 7.53 15.21 4.96
CA VAL A 158 8.58 15.77 4.11
C VAL A 158 9.45 16.74 4.92
N ILE A 159 8.86 17.57 5.77
CA ILE A 159 9.62 18.45 6.67
C ILE A 159 10.49 17.63 7.62
N MET A 160 9.90 16.63 8.29
CA MET A 160 10.66 15.76 9.20
C MET A 160 11.78 15.01 8.49
N GLN A 161 11.56 14.60 7.24
CA GLN A 161 12.57 13.95 6.42
C GLN A 161 13.75 14.88 6.12
N VAL A 162 13.49 16.12 5.70
CA VAL A 162 14.57 17.10 5.48
C VAL A 162 15.39 17.32 6.76
N VAL A 163 14.71 17.48 7.91
CA VAL A 163 15.41 17.64 9.20
C VAL A 163 16.23 16.40 9.54
N ALA A 164 15.66 15.21 9.41
CA ALA A 164 16.36 13.95 9.66
C ALA A 164 17.57 13.78 8.74
N PHE A 165 17.48 14.18 7.48
CA PHE A 165 18.59 14.13 6.53
C PHE A 165 19.73 15.09 6.91
N LEU A 166 19.40 16.30 7.38
CA LEU A 166 20.43 17.24 7.85
C LEU A 166 21.16 16.68 9.08
N ILE A 167 20.41 16.12 10.04
CA ILE A 167 20.98 15.45 11.22
C ILE A 167 21.82 14.23 10.80
N ALA A 168 21.32 13.43 9.87
CA ALA A 168 21.99 12.23 9.39
C ALA A 168 23.31 12.54 8.65
N LEU A 169 23.34 13.60 7.84
CA LEU A 169 24.56 14.05 7.17
C LEU A 169 25.59 14.60 8.16
N GLU A 170 25.15 15.26 9.22
CA GLU A 170 26.04 15.77 10.26
C GLU A 170 26.62 14.64 11.13
N LEU A 171 25.77 13.69 11.54
CA LEU A 171 26.16 12.64 12.48
C LEU A 171 26.77 11.40 11.83
N VAL A 172 26.42 11.09 10.58
CA VAL A 172 26.79 9.83 9.89
C VAL A 172 27.29 10.09 8.46
N GLY A 173 27.21 11.33 7.97
CA GLY A 173 27.68 11.68 6.61
C GLY A 173 29.19 11.88 6.50
N GLY A 174 29.97 11.42 7.49
CA GLY A 174 31.43 11.49 7.49
C GLY A 174 32.07 10.59 6.42
N GLY A 175 33.29 10.93 6.03
CA GLY A 175 34.10 10.11 5.14
C GLY A 175 33.66 10.10 3.67
N GLU A 176 34.02 9.04 2.95
CA GLU A 176 33.85 8.93 1.49
C GLU A 176 32.38 8.76 1.04
N TYR A 177 31.55 8.16 1.89
CA TYR A 177 30.16 7.84 1.58
C TYR A 177 29.18 9.03 1.74
N GLY A 178 29.61 10.13 2.36
CA GLY A 178 28.76 11.30 2.61
C GLY A 178 28.19 11.92 1.33
N SER A 179 28.95 11.88 0.23
CA SER A 179 28.50 12.36 -1.08
C SER A 179 27.37 11.50 -1.65
N MET A 180 27.48 10.17 -1.52
CA MET A 180 26.49 9.21 -2.00
C MET A 180 25.22 9.25 -1.13
N LEU A 181 25.35 9.36 0.20
CA LEU A 181 24.22 9.59 1.11
C LEU A 181 23.47 10.87 0.77
N ARG A 182 24.20 11.96 0.50
CA ARG A 182 23.59 13.23 0.09
C ARG A 182 22.80 13.09 -1.21
N GLN A 183 23.31 12.36 -2.19
CA GLN A 183 22.59 12.12 -3.45
C GLN A 183 21.33 11.29 -3.24
N LEU A 184 21.38 10.25 -2.41
CA LEU A 184 20.22 9.43 -2.05
C LEU A 184 19.15 10.28 -1.35
N PHE A 185 19.53 11.09 -0.37
CA PHE A 185 18.63 12.01 0.33
C PHE A 185 18.02 13.06 -0.59
N ILE A 186 18.81 13.66 -1.49
CA ILE A 186 18.30 14.62 -2.48
C ILE A 186 17.32 13.95 -3.44
N GLY A 187 17.64 12.73 -3.91
CA GLY A 187 16.76 11.96 -4.78
C GLY A 187 15.43 11.66 -4.11
N GLU A 188 15.46 11.12 -2.89
CA GLU A 188 14.27 10.84 -2.09
C GLU A 188 13.42 12.10 -1.85
N ALA A 189 14.02 13.14 -1.26
CA ALA A 189 13.32 14.38 -0.97
C ALA A 189 12.80 15.07 -2.24
N GLY A 190 13.57 15.05 -3.33
CA GLY A 190 13.18 15.62 -4.61
C GLY A 190 11.93 14.97 -5.17
N PHE A 191 11.87 13.63 -5.17
CA PHE A 191 10.67 12.91 -5.59
C PHE A 191 9.49 13.13 -4.65
N ALA A 192 9.71 13.14 -3.33
CA ALA A 192 8.65 13.42 -2.35
C ALA A 192 8.04 14.82 -2.53
N VAL A 193 8.88 15.85 -2.73
CA VAL A 193 8.44 17.23 -2.96
C VAL A 193 7.66 17.33 -4.27
N LEU A 194 8.17 16.77 -5.36
CA LEU A 194 7.45 16.76 -6.65
C LEU A 194 6.11 16.01 -6.54
N ALA A 195 6.09 14.87 -5.84
CA ALA A 195 4.87 14.11 -5.59
C ALA A 195 3.84 14.94 -4.81
N LEU A 196 4.29 15.67 -3.79
CA LEU A 196 3.44 16.55 -2.99
C LEU A 196 2.90 17.72 -3.82
N LEU A 197 3.72 18.37 -4.65
CA LEU A 197 3.28 19.43 -5.56
C LEU A 197 2.21 18.94 -6.55
N LEU A 198 2.40 17.76 -7.15
CA LEU A 198 1.37 17.19 -8.03
C LEU A 198 0.08 16.83 -7.28
N SER A 199 0.18 16.50 -6.00
CA SER A 199 -0.99 16.23 -5.15
C SER A 199 -1.83 17.48 -4.89
N THR A 200 -1.27 18.69 -4.99
CA THR A 200 -1.99 19.95 -4.75
C THR A 200 -2.64 20.54 -6.00
N LEU A 201 -2.42 19.95 -7.18
CA LEU A 201 -3.09 20.36 -8.41
C LEU A 201 -4.63 20.23 -8.29
N ARG A 202 -5.36 21.10 -9.00
CA ARG A 202 -6.83 21.18 -8.92
C ARG A 202 -7.54 19.87 -9.27
N GLY A 203 -7.01 19.11 -10.22
CA GLY A 203 -7.48 17.76 -10.56
C GLY A 203 -7.34 16.78 -9.39
N ALA A 204 -6.20 16.81 -8.69
CA ALA A 204 -5.97 15.98 -7.52
C ALA A 204 -6.83 16.43 -6.32
N LEU A 205 -6.97 17.73 -6.07
CA LEU A 205 -7.83 18.30 -5.01
C LEU A 205 -9.28 17.86 -5.18
N SER A 206 -9.84 18.04 -6.39
CA SER A 206 -11.22 17.64 -6.67
C SER A 206 -11.43 16.13 -6.52
N TRP A 207 -10.45 15.31 -6.90
CA TRP A 207 -10.54 13.85 -6.75
C TRP A 207 -10.55 13.40 -5.29
N THR A 208 -9.67 13.94 -4.44
CA THR A 208 -9.68 13.57 -3.01
C THR A 208 -10.87 14.13 -2.24
N ALA A 209 -11.45 15.25 -2.70
CA ALA A 209 -12.66 15.80 -2.09
C ALA A 209 -13.90 14.93 -2.37
N ARG A 210 -13.90 14.14 -3.45
CA ARG A 210 -14.98 13.20 -3.79
C ARG A 210 -14.94 11.98 -2.87
N LYS A 211 -15.83 11.97 -1.86
CA LYS A 211 -16.06 10.83 -0.96
C LYS A 211 -16.72 9.63 -1.68
N HIS A 212 -17.59 9.92 -2.64
CA HIS A 212 -18.33 8.93 -3.40
C HIS A 212 -18.32 9.33 -4.88
N ASP A 213 -17.91 8.42 -5.77
CA ASP A 213 -18.11 8.63 -7.19
C ASP A 213 -19.49 8.07 -7.55
N VAL A 214 -20.38 8.93 -8.05
CA VAL A 214 -21.78 8.58 -8.32
C VAL A 214 -22.02 8.71 -9.81
N ARG A 215 -22.41 7.61 -10.47
CA ARG A 215 -22.82 7.61 -11.86
C ARG A 215 -24.35 7.64 -11.93
N ARG A 216 -24.90 8.60 -12.67
CA ARG A 216 -26.33 8.61 -13.02
C ARG A 216 -26.55 7.67 -14.19
N SER A 217 -27.62 6.90 -14.15
CA SER A 217 -28.03 6.04 -15.25
C SER A 217 -28.42 6.90 -16.46
N GLY A 218 -27.88 6.55 -17.64
CA GLY A 218 -28.06 7.30 -18.89
C GLY A 218 -26.77 7.94 -19.42
N ASP A 219 -25.73 8.05 -18.61
CA ASP A 219 -24.41 8.52 -19.07
C ASP A 219 -23.69 7.36 -19.77
N SER A 220 -23.83 7.22 -21.10
CA SER A 220 -23.06 6.30 -21.92
C SER A 220 -21.60 6.75 -21.84
N GLY A 221 -20.80 6.05 -21.04
CA GLY A 221 -19.44 6.45 -20.65
C GLY A 221 -18.44 6.39 -21.81
N GLU A 222 -18.63 7.26 -22.80
CA GLU A 222 -17.61 7.64 -23.76
C GLU A 222 -16.81 8.77 -23.12
N TYR A 223 -15.64 8.40 -22.58
CA TYR A 223 -14.56 9.30 -22.22
C TYR A 223 -13.38 9.03 -23.14
#